data_AF-A0A9Q1CX01-F1
#
_entry.id   AF-A0A9Q1CX01-F1
#
_cell.length_a   1.000
_cell.length_b   1.000
_cell.length_c   1.000
_cell.angle_alpha   90.00
_cell.angle_beta   90.00
_cell.angle_gamma   90.00
#
_symmetry.space_group_name_H-M   'P 1'
#
loop_
_entity.id
_entity.type
_entity.pdbx_description
1 polymer ?
#
loop_
_entity_poly.entity_id
_entity_poly.type
_entity_poly.pdbx_seq_one_letter_code
_entity_poly.pdbx_strand_id
1 'polypeptide(L)'
;MPLRRATFTEHASSLLSDNKIMNNQDAIEKAVNRGQCLYKISSYTSYPMHDFYRCHTCNTTDRNAICVNCIKKCHQGHDVEFIRHDRFFCDCGAGTLSNPCTLAGEPTHDTDTLYDSAPPIESNTLQHN
;
A
#
# COMPACT_ATOMS: atom_id res chain seq x y z
N MET A 1 -34.82 -56.84 -7.95
CA MET A 1 -33.90 -55.95 -8.69
C MET A 1 -32.87 -55.40 -7.72
N PRO A 2 -31.65 -55.96 -7.62
CA PRO A 2 -30.57 -55.36 -6.84
C PRO A 2 -29.74 -54.45 -7.77
N LEU A 3 -29.64 -53.16 -7.46
CA LEU A 3 -28.71 -52.26 -8.16
C LEU A 3 -27.40 -52.17 -7.38
N ARG A 4 -26.32 -52.34 -8.13
CA ARG A 4 -24.95 -52.64 -7.70
C ARG A 4 -24.30 -51.48 -6.95
N ARG A 5 -23.44 -51.86 -6.00
CA ARG A 5 -22.39 -51.02 -5.38
C ARG A 5 -21.52 -50.38 -6.46
N ALA A 6 -21.27 -49.09 -6.33
CA ALA A 6 -20.09 -48.42 -6.88
C ALA A 6 -19.36 -47.76 -5.71
N THR A 7 -18.25 -48.36 -5.31
CA THR A 7 -17.24 -47.74 -4.45
C THR A 7 -16.43 -46.80 -5.33
N PHE A 8 -16.59 -45.49 -5.16
CA PHE A 8 -15.67 -44.50 -5.71
C PHE A 8 -14.86 -43.92 -4.57
N THR A 9 -13.64 -44.43 -4.47
CA THR A 9 -12.56 -43.89 -3.68
C THR A 9 -11.99 -42.66 -4.39
N GLU A 10 -11.40 -41.77 -3.60
CA GLU A 10 -10.32 -40.84 -3.97
C GLU A 10 -10.67 -39.39 -4.35
N HIS A 11 -10.55 -38.56 -3.31
CA HIS A 11 -9.67 -37.40 -3.27
C HIS A 11 -9.99 -36.26 -4.25
N ALA A 12 -11.07 -35.54 -3.99
CA ALA A 12 -11.06 -34.10 -4.22
C ALA A 12 -10.25 -33.44 -3.09
N SER A 13 -8.93 -33.63 -3.16
CA SER A 13 -7.96 -32.90 -2.34
C SER A 13 -8.21 -31.40 -2.54
N SER A 14 -8.43 -30.72 -1.43
CA SER A 14 -8.49 -29.28 -1.28
C SER A 14 -7.35 -28.62 -2.07
N LEU A 15 -7.63 -28.16 -3.29
CA LEU A 15 -6.78 -27.24 -4.04
C LEU A 15 -7.45 -25.86 -4.11
N LEU A 16 -7.82 -25.36 -2.94
CA LEU A 16 -7.94 -23.92 -2.68
C LEU A 16 -6.91 -23.57 -1.61
N SER A 17 -5.67 -23.98 -1.85
CA SER A 17 -4.54 -23.69 -0.98
C SER A 17 -3.79 -22.49 -1.56
N ASP A 18 -3.95 -21.36 -0.87
CA ASP A 18 -3.01 -20.25 -0.83
C ASP A 18 -2.96 -19.26 -2.01
N ASN A 19 -4.11 -18.74 -2.44
CA ASN A 19 -4.14 -17.30 -2.73
C ASN A 19 -4.25 -16.56 -1.40
N LYS A 20 -3.14 -16.51 -0.67
CA LYS A 20 -2.99 -15.65 0.50
C LYS A 20 -3.01 -14.22 -0.03
N ILE A 21 -4.20 -13.66 -0.21
CA ILE A 21 -4.39 -12.21 -0.20
C ILE A 21 -3.82 -11.79 1.14
N MET A 22 -2.58 -11.31 1.14
CA MET A 22 -2.01 -10.69 2.33
C MET A 22 -2.92 -9.51 2.62
N ASN A 23 -3.75 -9.65 3.67
CA ASN A 23 -4.66 -8.62 4.15
C ASN A 23 -3.84 -7.39 4.55
N ASN A 24 -3.54 -6.56 3.57
CA ASN A 24 -2.83 -5.28 3.67
C ASN A 24 -3.69 -4.21 4.36
N GLN A 25 -4.95 -4.51 4.68
CA GLN A 25 -5.82 -3.70 5.54
C GLN A 25 -5.17 -3.35 6.89
N ASP A 26 -4.39 -4.29 7.43
CA ASP A 26 -3.60 -4.14 8.67
C ASP A 26 -2.63 -2.94 8.62
N ALA A 27 -2.07 -2.62 7.45
CA ALA A 27 -1.03 -1.60 7.35
C ALA A 27 -1.60 -0.20 7.59
N ILE A 28 -2.78 0.10 7.03
CA ILE A 28 -3.46 1.38 7.23
C ILE A 28 -3.81 1.54 8.70
N GLU A 29 -4.47 0.56 9.29
CA GLU A 29 -4.93 0.64 10.68
C GLU A 29 -3.74 0.82 11.63
N LYS A 30 -2.64 0.07 11.42
CA LYS A 30 -1.41 0.24 12.20
C LYS A 30 -0.83 1.64 12.08
N ALA A 31 -0.78 2.22 10.88
CA ALA A 31 -0.28 3.58 10.71
C ALA A 31 -1.21 4.64 11.28
N VAL A 32 -2.53 4.46 11.13
CA VAL A 32 -3.53 5.32 11.78
C VAL A 32 -3.31 5.32 13.29
N ASN A 33 -3.22 4.14 13.90
CA ASN A 33 -2.99 3.97 15.33
C ASN A 33 -1.62 4.50 15.81
N ARG A 34 -0.59 4.44 14.95
CA ARG A 34 0.74 5.02 15.22
C ARG A 34 0.83 6.52 14.97
N GLY A 35 -0.23 7.15 14.48
CA GLY A 35 -0.22 8.58 14.15
C GLY A 35 0.63 8.92 12.91
N GLN A 36 0.89 7.97 12.02
CA GLN A 36 1.73 8.14 10.83
C GLN A 36 0.91 8.66 9.64
N CYS A 37 1.56 9.42 8.74
CA CYS A 37 0.96 9.82 7.48
C CYS A 37 0.79 8.59 6.57
N LEU A 38 -0.34 8.52 5.87
CA LEU A 38 -0.65 7.40 4.97
C LEU A 38 0.00 7.53 3.58
N TYR A 39 0.76 8.60 3.30
CA TYR A 39 1.43 8.81 2.01
C TYR A 39 2.28 7.60 1.59
N LYS A 40 3.15 7.10 2.46
CA LYS A 40 3.98 5.93 2.16
C LYS A 40 3.14 4.67 1.87
N ILE A 41 2.15 4.39 2.71
CA ILE A 41 1.34 3.16 2.59
C ILE A 41 0.50 3.16 1.31
N SER A 42 -0.06 4.33 0.96
CA SER A 42 -0.77 4.53 -0.30
C SER A 42 0.15 4.41 -1.52
N SER A 43 1.44 4.75 -1.40
CA SER A 43 2.46 4.60 -2.45
C SER A 43 2.92 3.15 -2.71
N TYR A 44 3.06 2.33 -1.67
CA TYR A 44 3.61 0.97 -1.84
C TYR A 44 2.58 -0.09 -2.22
N THR A 45 1.28 0.16 -2.00
CA THR A 45 0.24 -0.86 -2.18
C THR A 45 -0.93 -0.34 -3.00
N SER A 46 -1.49 -1.18 -3.88
CA SER A 46 -2.58 -0.81 -4.77
C SER A 46 -3.98 -0.81 -4.12
N TYR A 47 -4.06 -1.14 -2.83
CA TYR A 47 -5.31 -1.50 -2.14
C TYR A 47 -5.73 -0.70 -0.89
N PRO A 48 -5.02 0.31 -0.37
CA PRO A 48 -5.47 0.93 0.85
C PRO A 48 -6.52 2.00 0.54
N MET A 49 -7.80 1.61 0.56
CA MET A 49 -8.89 2.58 0.69
C MET A 49 -8.88 3.12 2.12
N HIS A 50 -8.94 4.44 2.28
CA HIS A 50 -9.00 5.08 3.58
C HIS A 50 -9.75 6.40 3.51
N ASP A 51 -10.16 6.90 4.67
CA ASP A 51 -10.81 8.20 4.78
C ASP A 51 -9.82 9.32 4.43
N PHE A 52 -10.26 10.23 3.56
CA PHE A 52 -9.52 11.45 3.29
C PHE A 52 -10.39 12.70 3.43
N TYR A 53 -9.69 13.79 3.69
CA TYR A 53 -10.24 15.06 4.08
C TYR A 53 -9.70 16.15 3.18
N ARG A 54 -10.44 17.24 3.12
CA ARG A 54 -10.03 18.51 2.52
C ARG A 54 -9.80 19.54 3.61
N CYS A 55 -8.87 20.46 3.38
CA CYS A 55 -8.58 21.55 4.29
C CYS A 55 -8.79 22.89 3.60
N HIS A 56 -9.88 23.58 3.91
CA HIS A 56 -10.25 24.87 3.32
C HIS A 56 -9.27 25.97 3.71
N THR A 57 -8.76 25.95 4.95
CA THR A 57 -7.75 26.93 5.43
C THR A 57 -6.42 26.88 4.66
N CYS A 58 -6.04 25.72 4.13
CA CYS A 58 -4.81 25.56 3.35
C CYS A 58 -5.03 25.83 1.85
N ASN A 59 -6.19 26.38 1.48
CA ASN A 59 -6.58 26.67 0.11
C ASN A 59 -6.46 25.44 -0.82
N THR A 60 -6.86 24.27 -0.31
CA THR A 60 -6.80 23.01 -1.06
C THR A 60 -7.96 22.90 -2.07
N THR A 61 -7.65 22.38 -3.26
CA THR A 61 -8.62 22.18 -4.36
C THR A 61 -9.31 20.81 -4.27
N ASP A 62 -10.26 20.53 -5.18
CA ASP A 62 -11.01 19.26 -5.18
C ASP A 62 -10.12 18.06 -5.51
N ARG A 63 -8.89 18.33 -5.95
CA ARG A 63 -7.88 17.31 -6.28
C ARG A 63 -7.01 16.94 -5.11
N ASN A 64 -7.07 17.68 -4.00
CA ASN A 64 -6.23 17.44 -2.85
C ASN A 64 -6.92 16.51 -1.84
N ALA A 65 -6.16 15.56 -1.30
CA ALA A 65 -6.60 14.61 -0.30
C ALA A 65 -5.61 14.57 0.87
N ILE A 66 -6.11 14.75 2.09
CA ILE A 66 -5.32 14.73 3.32
C ILE A 66 -5.78 13.56 4.19
N CYS A 67 -4.85 12.72 4.65
CA CYS A 67 -5.18 11.58 5.50
C CYS A 67 -5.64 11.99 6.90
N VAL A 68 -6.36 11.09 7.58
CA VAL A 68 -6.91 11.31 8.93
C VAL A 68 -5.88 11.77 9.97
N ASN A 69 -4.63 11.33 9.89
CA ASN A 69 -3.62 11.73 10.87
C ASN A 69 -3.07 13.13 10.60
N CYS A 70 -2.87 13.48 9.32
CA CYS A 70 -2.47 14.83 8.93
C CYS A 70 -3.53 15.85 9.31
N ILE A 71 -4.82 15.55 9.14
CA ILE A 71 -5.89 16.48 9.53
C ILE A 71 -5.90 16.74 11.04
N LYS A 72 -5.60 15.72 11.85
CA LYS A 72 -5.55 15.80 13.32
C LYS A 72 -4.30 16.48 13.87
N LYS A 73 -3.22 16.56 13.10
CA LYS A 73 -1.92 17.06 13.57
C LYS A 73 -1.41 18.24 12.75
N CYS A 74 -1.14 18.05 11.47
CA CYS A 74 -0.60 19.09 10.60
C CYS A 74 -1.62 20.19 10.27
N HIS A 75 -2.91 19.85 10.27
CA HIS A 75 -4.02 20.78 10.03
C HIS A 75 -4.93 20.93 11.27
N GLN A 76 -4.37 20.71 12.46
CA GLN A 76 -5.13 20.89 13.69
C GLN A 76 -5.61 22.34 13.82
N GLY A 77 -6.90 22.53 14.02
CA GLY A 77 -7.52 23.87 14.15
C GLY A 77 -7.83 24.54 12.81
N HIS A 78 -7.63 23.86 11.68
CA HIS A 78 -8.10 24.34 10.38
C HIS A 78 -9.55 23.96 10.12
N ASP A 79 -10.16 24.63 9.16
CA ASP A 79 -11.46 24.27 8.59
C ASP A 79 -11.29 23.11 7.60
N VAL A 80 -11.93 21.98 7.92
CA VAL A 80 -11.69 20.70 7.25
C VAL A 80 -12.99 19.94 7.02
N GLU A 81 -13.04 19.19 5.93
CA GLU A 81 -14.22 18.47 5.47
C GLU A 81 -13.87 17.02 5.14
N PHE A 82 -14.70 16.07 5.59
CA PHE A 82 -14.61 14.68 5.14
C PHE A 82 -15.19 14.55 3.73
N ILE A 83 -14.44 13.94 2.81
CA ILE A 83 -14.88 13.81 1.42
C ILE A 83 -15.49 12.44 1.16
N ARG A 84 -14.71 11.36 1.33
CA ARG A 84 -15.14 9.97 1.15
C ARG A 84 -14.04 9.00 1.57
N HIS A 85 -14.39 7.71 1.57
CA HIS A 85 -13.47 6.60 1.74
C HIS A 85 -13.08 6.04 0.36
N ASP A 86 -11.83 6.20 -0.06
CA ASP A 86 -11.38 5.78 -1.40
C ASP A 86 -9.85 5.67 -1.45
N ARG A 87 -9.30 5.30 -2.61
CA ARG A 87 -7.87 5.21 -2.85
C ARG A 87 -7.29 6.57 -3.23
N PHE A 88 -6.56 7.20 -2.31
CA PHE A 88 -5.88 8.47 -2.54
C PHE A 88 -4.50 8.52 -1.87
N PHE A 89 -3.61 9.35 -2.40
CA PHE A 89 -2.36 9.71 -1.75
C PHE A 89 -2.59 10.91 -0.82
N CYS A 90 -1.83 10.97 0.28
CA CYS A 90 -1.89 12.13 1.17
C CYS A 90 -1.00 13.26 0.63
N ASP A 91 -1.61 14.35 0.13
CA ASP A 91 -0.93 15.55 -0.38
C ASP A 91 -0.04 16.24 0.65
N CYS A 92 -0.47 16.23 1.92
CA CYS A 92 0.35 16.73 3.02
C CYS A 92 1.68 15.95 3.07
N GLY A 93 1.64 14.62 3.04
CA GLY A 93 2.84 13.78 3.04
C GLY A 93 3.67 13.85 1.76
N ALA A 94 3.04 14.18 0.63
CA ALA A 94 3.73 14.44 -0.64
C ALA A 94 4.47 15.79 -0.66
N GLY A 95 4.23 16.67 0.33
CA GLY A 95 4.84 18.00 0.38
C GLY A 95 4.27 18.97 -0.66
N THR A 96 3.05 18.73 -1.16
CA THR A 96 2.39 19.60 -2.16
C THR A 96 1.62 20.76 -1.53
N LEU A 97 1.58 20.83 -0.19
CA LEU A 97 0.89 21.87 0.59
C LEU A 97 1.89 22.87 1.20
N SER A 98 1.38 24.02 1.63
CA SER A 98 2.19 25.12 2.18
C SER A 98 2.98 24.76 3.44
N ASN A 99 2.43 23.86 4.26
CA ASN A 99 3.06 23.44 5.52
C ASN A 99 3.66 22.03 5.38
N PRO A 100 4.89 21.80 5.86
CA PRO A 100 5.53 20.50 5.77
C PRO A 100 4.82 19.47 6.66
N CYS A 101 4.70 18.23 6.16
CA CYS A 101 4.15 17.14 6.95
C CYS A 101 5.15 16.66 8.00
N THR A 102 4.72 16.65 9.25
CA THR A 102 5.52 16.14 10.38
C THR A 102 5.33 14.64 10.62
N LEU A 103 4.45 14.00 9.85
CA LEU A 103 4.02 12.60 10.04
C LEU A 103 4.48 11.65 8.94
N ALA A 104 5.12 12.14 7.86
CA ALA A 104 5.59 11.32 6.76
C ALA A 104 6.74 10.34 7.17
N GLY A 105 7.31 10.52 8.36
CA GLY A 105 8.47 9.80 8.86
C GLY A 105 9.77 10.25 8.18
N GLU A 106 10.90 9.77 8.69
CA GLU A 106 12.21 9.91 8.01
C GLU A 106 12.08 9.42 6.55
N PRO A 107 12.74 10.05 5.56
CA PRO A 107 12.93 9.44 4.25
C PRO A 107 13.62 8.11 4.52
N THR A 108 12.88 7.02 4.38
CA THR A 108 13.48 5.70 4.37
C THR A 108 14.31 5.74 3.11
N HIS A 109 15.61 5.94 3.29
CA HIS A 109 16.61 5.97 2.24
C HIS A 109 16.19 4.94 1.22
N ASP A 110 15.67 5.42 0.08
CA ASP A 110 15.25 4.54 -0.98
C ASP A 110 16.45 3.64 -1.24
N THR A 111 16.23 2.34 -1.13
CA THR A 111 17.18 1.32 -1.57
C THR A 111 17.20 1.39 -3.09
N ASP A 112 17.70 2.49 -3.62
CA ASP A 112 17.82 2.77 -5.04
C ASP A 112 19.30 3.06 -5.32
N THR A 113 20.12 2.04 -5.05
CA THR A 113 21.33 1.66 -5.80
C THR A 113 22.02 0.52 -5.06
N LEU A 114 21.53 -0.70 -5.24
CA LEU A 114 22.41 -1.84 -5.46
C LEU A 114 21.60 -2.85 -6.28
N TYR A 115 21.24 -2.43 -7.49
CA TYR A 115 21.14 -3.39 -8.59
C TYR A 115 22.54 -3.98 -8.72
N ASP A 116 22.72 -5.12 -8.06
CA ASP A 116 23.91 -5.96 -8.14
C ASP A 116 24.14 -6.19 -9.63
N SER A 117 25.11 -5.46 -10.18
CA SER A 117 25.58 -5.69 -11.53
C SER A 117 26.32 -7.02 -11.47
N ALA A 118 25.57 -8.12 -11.49
CA ALA A 118 26.14 -9.41 -11.77
C ALA A 118 26.89 -9.25 -13.10
N PRO A 119 28.22 -9.38 -13.13
CA PRO A 119 28.94 -9.35 -14.39
C PRO A 119 28.38 -10.48 -15.27
N PRO A 120 28.25 -10.25 -16.59
CA PRO A 120 27.78 -11.30 -17.49
C PRO A 120 28.68 -12.52 -17.31
N ILE A 121 28.06 -13.65 -16.94
CA ILE A 121 28.73 -14.95 -16.93
C ILE A 121 29.24 -15.24 -18.32
N GLU A 122 30.57 -15.24 -18.48
CA GLU A 122 31.22 -15.66 -19.71
C GLU A 122 30.81 -17.11 -20.03
N SER A 123 30.00 -17.26 -21.08
CA SER A 123 29.72 -18.57 -21.66
C SER A 123 30.92 -18.98 -22.50
N ASN A 124 31.89 -19.65 -21.87
CA ASN A 124 32.91 -20.38 -22.62
C ASN A 124 32.28 -21.63 -23.24
N THR A 125 31.76 -21.47 -24.47
CA THR A 125 31.45 -22.59 -25.36
C THR A 125 32.74 -23.35 -25.64
N LEU A 126 32.78 -24.62 -25.21
CA LEU A 126 33.85 -25.55 -25.55
C LEU A 126 33.97 -25.68 -27.07
N GLN A 127 35.07 -25.16 -27.64
CA GLN A 127 35.51 -25.51 -28.97
C GLN A 127 35.97 -26.97 -28.96
N HIS A 128 35.15 -27.82 -29.59
CA HIS A 128 35.56 -29.15 -29.99
C HIS A 128 36.60 -29.00 -31.12
N ASN A 129 37.81 -29.49 -30.86
CA ASN A 129 38.78 -29.81 -31.90
C ASN A 129 38.93 -31.32 -31.96
#